data_AF-A0A3D4MGV1-F1
#
_entry.id   AF-A0A3D4MGV1-F1
#
_cell.length_a   1.000
_cell.length_b   1.000
_cell.length_c   1.000
_cell.angle_alpha   90.00
_cell.angle_beta   90.00
_cell.angle_gamma   90.00
#
_symmetry.space_group_name_H-M   'P 1'
#
loop_
_entity.id
_entity.type
_entity.pdbx_description
1 polymer ?
#
loop_
_entity_poly.entity_id
_entity_poly.type
_entity_poly.pdbx_seq_one_letter_code
_entity_poly.pdbx_strand_id
1 'polypeptide(L)'
;MNFQQTGLPDTALFQDAFKAGWAKYLDRFEGDIETAGAQYARGPVAMARLICEHGGDCRQVAAAACLAGPAVFSSQPADWLNNRLLAFSRDVTGMQTSCTRDFCGVIPRQSGDMRLFFQASAILMMEQLADPVTGPRYAQSDAQRVYADALEIYSAARGTQDAYKLDTRFEIAAMKVTTVLESRPHIWTQCRKAAAPRASAGMPL
;
A
#
# COMPACT_ATOMS: atom_id res chain seq x y z
N MET A 1 -9.04 15.16 -12.30
CA MET A 1 -10.13 14.46 -11.60
C MET A 1 -10.81 15.45 -10.67
N ASN A 2 -12.13 15.35 -10.48
CA ASN A 2 -12.88 16.17 -9.51
C ASN A 2 -13.14 15.38 -8.22
N PHE A 3 -13.21 16.07 -7.08
CA PHE A 3 -13.42 15.42 -5.78
C PHE A 3 -14.70 14.59 -5.72
N GLN A 4 -15.78 15.06 -6.36
CA GLN A 4 -17.09 14.40 -6.39
C GLN A 4 -17.02 13.01 -7.05
N GLN A 5 -16.07 12.80 -7.96
CA GLN A 5 -15.84 11.49 -8.59
C GLN A 5 -15.25 10.47 -7.60
N THR A 6 -14.70 10.94 -6.48
CA THR A 6 -14.16 10.07 -5.42
C THR A 6 -15.26 9.44 -4.58
N GLY A 7 -16.50 9.92 -4.59
CA GLY A 7 -17.60 9.33 -3.80
C GLY A 7 -17.34 9.25 -2.28
N LEU A 8 -16.35 9.99 -1.77
CA LEU A 8 -16.04 10.07 -0.36
C LEU A 8 -16.91 11.15 0.31
N PRO A 9 -17.06 11.12 1.65
CA PRO A 9 -17.82 12.13 2.36
C PRO A 9 -17.32 13.55 2.07
N ASP A 10 -18.24 14.46 1.81
CA ASP A 10 -17.90 15.84 1.45
C ASP A 10 -17.58 16.68 2.69
N THR A 11 -16.40 16.42 3.27
CA THR A 11 -15.89 17.13 4.44
C THR A 11 -14.59 17.86 4.10
N ALA A 12 -14.28 18.93 4.84
CA ALA A 12 -13.06 19.69 4.66
C ALA A 12 -11.80 18.79 4.72
N LEU A 13 -11.78 17.82 5.64
CA LEU A 13 -10.69 16.86 5.77
C LEU A 13 -10.41 16.10 4.45
N PHE A 14 -11.45 15.59 3.80
CA PHE A 14 -11.31 14.82 2.56
C PHE A 14 -11.03 15.72 1.36
N GLN A 15 -11.64 16.91 1.28
CA GLN A 15 -11.37 17.87 0.23
C GLN A 15 -9.90 18.33 0.25
N ASP A 16 -9.38 18.66 1.43
CA ASP A 16 -7.99 19.12 1.58
C ASP A 16 -6.99 18.00 1.27
N ALA A 17 -7.25 16.81 1.79
CA ALA A 17 -6.45 15.63 1.47
C ALA A 17 -6.45 15.32 -0.03
N PHE A 18 -7.62 15.39 -0.68
CA PHE A 18 -7.73 15.18 -2.12
C PHE A 18 -6.96 16.22 -2.92
N LYS A 19 -7.10 17.51 -2.60
CA LYS A 19 -6.37 18.58 -3.30
C LYS A 19 -4.86 18.37 -3.21
N ALA A 20 -4.36 18.05 -2.02
CA ALA A 20 -2.93 17.83 -1.79
C ALA A 20 -2.42 16.60 -2.55
N GLY A 21 -3.15 15.48 -2.43
CA GLY A 21 -2.79 14.22 -3.06
C GLY A 21 -2.86 14.27 -4.58
N TRP A 22 -3.97 14.78 -5.13
CA TRP A 22 -4.19 14.84 -6.58
C TRP A 22 -3.15 15.71 -7.29
N ALA A 23 -2.79 16.87 -6.72
CA ALA A 23 -1.75 17.73 -7.29
C ALA A 23 -0.41 16.98 -7.39
N LYS A 24 0.05 16.38 -6.30
CA LYS A 24 1.29 15.58 -6.27
C LYS A 24 1.24 14.37 -7.20
N TYR A 25 0.07 13.74 -7.33
CA TYR A 25 -0.10 12.61 -8.20
C TYR A 25 -0.04 13.03 -9.67
N LEU A 26 -0.66 14.16 -10.03
CA LEU A 26 -0.60 14.69 -11.39
C LEU A 26 0.84 15.05 -11.81
N ASP A 27 1.61 15.64 -10.90
CA ASP A 27 3.03 15.94 -11.13
C ASP A 27 3.84 14.68 -11.47
N ARG A 28 3.55 13.54 -10.82
CA ARG A 28 4.21 12.25 -11.08
C ARG A 28 3.98 11.71 -12.49
N PHE A 29 2.86 12.07 -13.12
CA PHE A 29 2.51 11.66 -14.48
C PHE A 29 2.74 12.78 -15.50
N GLU A 30 3.59 13.75 -15.18
CA GLU A 30 3.96 14.86 -16.08
C GLU A 30 2.75 15.62 -16.64
N GLY A 31 1.66 15.67 -15.88
CA GLY A 31 0.43 16.34 -16.30
C GLY A 31 -0.50 15.50 -17.19
N ASP A 32 -0.23 14.21 -17.44
CA ASP A 32 -1.19 13.30 -18.09
C ASP A 32 -2.39 13.04 -17.17
N ILE A 33 -3.44 13.86 -17.35
CA ILE A 33 -4.64 13.84 -16.53
C ILE A 33 -5.39 12.52 -16.65
N GLU A 34 -5.40 11.88 -17.82
CA GLU A 34 -6.20 10.67 -18.07
C GLU A 34 -5.58 9.48 -17.36
N THR A 35 -4.28 9.24 -17.57
CA THR A 35 -3.56 8.15 -16.89
C THR A 35 -3.49 8.41 -15.39
N ALA A 36 -3.17 9.64 -14.96
CA ALA A 36 -3.14 10.00 -13.55
C ALA A 36 -4.50 9.79 -12.89
N GLY A 37 -5.59 10.19 -13.56
CA GLY A 37 -6.96 10.05 -13.06
C GLY A 37 -7.34 8.58 -12.86
N ALA A 38 -7.08 7.74 -13.85
CA ALA A 38 -7.35 6.31 -13.76
C ALA A 38 -6.53 5.64 -12.64
N GLN A 39 -5.25 5.98 -12.53
CA GLN A 39 -4.35 5.42 -11.50
C GLN A 39 -4.68 5.93 -10.09
N TYR A 40 -5.04 7.20 -9.94
CA TYR A 40 -5.44 7.79 -8.67
C TYR A 40 -6.77 7.21 -8.16
N ALA A 41 -7.72 6.98 -9.09
CA ALA A 41 -8.99 6.32 -8.78
C ALA A 41 -8.80 4.87 -8.32
N ARG A 42 -7.89 4.12 -8.96
CA ARG A 42 -7.60 2.71 -8.63
C ARG A 42 -6.75 2.53 -7.39
N GLY A 43 -5.91 3.51 -7.04
CA GLY A 43 -5.04 3.45 -5.87
C GLY A 43 -5.58 4.26 -4.69
N PRO A 44 -5.11 5.51 -4.50
CA PRO A 44 -5.50 6.39 -3.40
C PRO A 44 -7.00 6.43 -3.08
N VAL A 45 -7.86 6.62 -4.08
CA VAL A 45 -9.31 6.72 -3.89
C VAL A 45 -9.93 5.38 -3.50
N ALA A 46 -9.52 4.29 -4.15
CA ALA A 46 -10.02 2.95 -3.81
C ALA A 46 -9.67 2.56 -2.37
N MET A 47 -8.44 2.86 -1.93
CA MET A 47 -8.03 2.63 -0.53
C MET A 47 -8.83 3.47 0.46
N ALA A 48 -9.01 4.76 0.18
CA ALA A 48 -9.76 5.64 1.05
C ALA A 48 -11.22 5.18 1.20
N ARG A 49 -11.86 4.79 0.09
CA ARG A 49 -13.21 4.22 0.10
C ARG A 49 -13.28 2.95 0.93
N LEU A 50 -12.31 2.05 0.73
CA LEU A 50 -12.25 0.79 1.46
C LEU A 50 -12.16 1.03 2.97
N ILE A 51 -11.34 1.99 3.43
CA ILE A 51 -11.26 2.34 4.84
C ILE A 51 -12.56 2.98 5.33
N CYS A 52 -13.21 3.85 4.54
CA CYS A 52 -14.49 4.44 4.91
C CYS A 52 -15.61 3.40 5.04
N GLU A 53 -15.71 2.46 4.09
CA GLU A 53 -16.71 1.38 4.08
C GLU A 53 -16.64 0.51 5.34
N HIS A 54 -15.42 0.24 5.83
CA HIS A 54 -15.20 -0.70 6.92
C HIS A 54 -14.93 -0.04 8.27
N GLY A 55 -14.36 1.16 8.26
CA GLY A 55 -13.98 1.94 9.43
C GLY A 55 -15.05 2.93 9.91
N GLY A 56 -15.98 3.33 9.04
CA GLY A 56 -16.99 4.35 9.35
C GLY A 56 -16.37 5.71 9.71
N ASP A 57 -17.13 6.52 10.46
CA ASP A 57 -16.76 7.89 10.80
C ASP A 57 -15.50 8.01 11.68
N CYS A 58 -15.19 6.97 12.44
CA CYS A 58 -14.04 6.96 13.35
C CYS A 58 -12.68 6.86 12.62
N ARG A 59 -12.66 6.40 11.36
CA ARG A 59 -11.42 6.07 10.61
C ARG A 59 -11.15 7.03 9.44
N GLN A 60 -11.80 8.21 9.46
CA GLN A 60 -11.69 9.20 8.38
C GLN A 60 -10.27 9.75 8.20
N VAL A 61 -9.44 9.76 9.25
CA VAL A 61 -8.04 10.24 9.17
C VAL A 61 -7.19 9.28 8.35
N ALA A 62 -7.30 7.96 8.59
CA ALA A 62 -6.62 6.95 7.77
C ALA A 62 -7.06 7.01 6.30
N ALA A 63 -8.38 7.13 6.05
CA ALA A 63 -8.90 7.26 4.69
C ALA A 63 -8.41 8.54 3.98
N ALA A 64 -8.39 9.67 4.68
CA ALA A 64 -7.86 10.93 4.14
C ALA A 64 -6.34 10.87 3.93
N ALA A 65 -5.58 10.15 4.77
CA ALA A 65 -4.15 9.91 4.54
C ALA A 65 -3.91 9.12 3.24
N CYS A 66 -4.76 8.14 2.92
CA CYS A 66 -4.70 7.42 1.64
C CYS A 66 -4.91 8.34 0.44
N LEU A 67 -5.86 9.28 0.52
CA LEU A 67 -6.07 10.29 -0.53
C LEU A 67 -4.87 11.20 -0.67
N ALA A 68 -4.39 11.78 0.42
CA ALA A 68 -3.29 12.73 0.38
C ALA A 68 -1.98 12.08 -0.10
N GLY A 69 -1.82 10.77 0.12
CA GLY A 69 -0.73 9.98 -0.44
C GLY A 69 0.65 10.61 -0.14
N PRO A 70 1.54 10.75 -1.12
CA PRO A 70 2.87 11.33 -0.91
C PRO A 70 2.86 12.74 -0.30
N ALA A 71 1.76 13.49 -0.43
CA ALA A 71 1.70 14.85 0.11
C ALA A 71 1.78 14.89 1.65
N VAL A 72 1.25 13.88 2.35
CA VAL A 72 1.31 13.79 3.82
C VAL A 72 2.51 12.99 4.32
N PHE A 73 3.03 12.05 3.53
CA PHE A 73 4.20 11.22 3.90
C PHE A 73 5.54 11.78 3.40
N SER A 74 5.57 13.01 2.86
CA SER A 74 6.81 13.67 2.45
C SER A 74 7.56 14.28 3.65
N SER A 75 8.85 14.56 3.46
CA SER A 75 9.68 15.25 4.46
C SER A 75 9.22 16.69 4.75
N GLN A 76 8.45 17.29 3.83
CA GLN A 76 7.89 18.64 3.93
C GLN A 76 6.41 18.61 3.49
N PRO A 77 5.52 18.11 4.34
CA PRO A 77 4.09 18.12 4.05
C PRO A 77 3.58 19.57 3.98
N ALA A 78 2.55 19.81 3.18
CA ALA A 78 2.01 21.16 3.01
C ALA A 78 1.45 21.73 4.33
N ASP A 79 1.76 23.00 4.62
CA ASP A 79 1.44 23.66 5.91
C ASP A 79 -0.06 23.79 6.21
N TRP A 80 -0.89 23.72 5.17
CA TRP A 80 -2.35 23.80 5.27
C TRP A 80 -3.03 22.43 5.44
N LEU A 81 -2.26 21.33 5.47
CA LEU A 81 -2.81 20.00 5.75
C LEU A 81 -3.32 19.92 7.18
N ASN A 82 -4.40 19.15 7.36
CA ASN A 82 -5.00 18.95 8.67
C ASN A 82 -3.99 18.38 9.68
N ASN A 83 -3.86 19.02 10.85
CA ASN A 83 -2.92 18.58 11.91
C ASN A 83 -3.08 17.11 12.33
N ARG A 84 -4.30 16.56 12.29
CA ARG A 84 -4.54 15.14 12.59
C ARG A 84 -3.91 14.22 11.55
N LEU A 85 -3.89 14.63 10.27
CA LEU A 85 -3.21 13.88 9.21
C LEU A 85 -1.69 13.94 9.37
N LEU A 86 -1.16 15.09 9.77
CA LEU A 86 0.28 15.25 10.02
C LEU A 86 0.73 14.39 11.21
N ALA A 87 -0.05 14.37 12.30
CA ALA A 87 0.22 13.49 13.44
C ALA A 87 0.17 12.01 13.03
N PHE A 88 -0.90 11.59 12.34
CA PHE A 88 -1.02 10.24 11.83
C PHE A 88 0.15 9.84 10.92
N SER A 89 0.57 10.72 10.00
CA SER A 89 1.71 10.48 9.11
C SER A 89 3.01 10.29 9.90
N ARG A 90 3.29 11.15 10.89
CA ARG A 90 4.47 11.03 11.75
C ARG A 90 4.49 9.68 12.46
N ASP A 91 3.36 9.27 13.02
CA ASP A 91 3.28 8.00 13.72
C ASP A 91 3.52 6.81 12.76
N VAL A 92 2.98 6.85 11.53
CA VAL A 92 3.22 5.84 10.49
C VAL A 92 4.68 5.81 10.04
N THR A 93 5.30 6.96 9.77
CA THR A 93 6.70 7.05 9.32
C THR A 93 7.70 6.63 10.40
N GLY A 94 7.42 6.95 11.67
CA GLY A 94 8.23 6.53 12.81
C GLY A 94 8.33 5.00 12.94
N MET A 95 7.28 4.28 12.53
CA MET A 95 7.30 2.81 12.48
C MET A 95 8.22 2.26 11.38
N GLN A 96 8.29 2.91 10.22
CA GLN A 96 9.18 2.46 9.12
C GLN A 96 10.66 2.59 9.49
N THR A 97 11.02 3.63 10.25
CA THR A 97 12.41 3.85 10.68
C THR A 97 12.90 2.85 11.72
N SER A 98 12.00 2.09 12.35
CA SER A 98 12.33 1.27 13.52
C SER A 98 12.33 -0.25 13.28
N CYS A 99 12.01 -0.78 12.10
CA CYS A 99 11.80 -2.24 11.95
C CYS A 99 12.18 -2.82 10.56
N THR A 100 13.11 -3.77 10.54
CA THR A 100 13.29 -4.75 9.44
C THR A 100 12.97 -6.19 9.86
N ARG A 101 12.53 -6.43 11.12
CA ARG A 101 12.12 -7.77 11.63
C ARG A 101 11.02 -7.79 12.72
N ASP A 102 10.63 -6.65 13.29
CA ASP A 102 9.73 -6.58 14.47
C ASP A 102 8.27 -6.19 14.14
N PHE A 103 7.87 -6.14 12.87
CA PHE A 103 6.54 -5.69 12.45
C PHE A 103 5.39 -6.48 13.10
N CYS A 104 5.56 -7.79 13.30
CA CYS A 104 4.56 -8.68 13.91
C CYS A 104 4.18 -8.32 15.36
N GLY A 105 5.05 -7.62 16.11
CA GLY A 105 4.76 -7.21 17.49
C GLY A 105 4.17 -5.81 17.64
N VAL A 106 4.39 -4.95 16.64
CA VAL A 106 4.09 -3.51 16.72
C VAL A 106 2.70 -3.20 16.17
N ILE A 107 2.33 -3.72 15.00
CA ILE A 107 1.06 -3.40 14.33
C ILE A 107 -0.18 -3.75 15.17
N PRO A 108 -0.27 -4.92 15.84
CA PRO A 108 -1.45 -5.25 16.64
C PRO A 108 -1.74 -4.24 17.76
N ARG A 109 -0.70 -3.60 18.30
CA ARG A 109 -0.78 -2.62 19.41
C ARG A 109 -1.12 -1.20 18.95
N GLN A 110 -1.16 -0.96 17.64
CA GLN A 110 -1.45 0.36 17.09
C GLN A 110 -2.93 0.73 17.18
N SER A 111 -3.27 1.97 16.82
CA SER A 111 -4.66 2.37 16.63
C SER A 111 -5.32 1.58 15.49
N GLY A 112 -6.64 1.43 15.52
CA GLY A 112 -7.35 0.77 14.43
C GLY A 112 -7.26 1.52 13.09
N ASP A 113 -7.06 2.84 13.10
CA ASP A 113 -6.78 3.66 11.91
C ASP A 113 -5.51 3.17 11.22
N MET A 114 -4.44 2.97 11.99
CA MET A 114 -3.17 2.48 11.46
C MET A 114 -3.28 1.05 10.96
N ARG A 115 -3.95 0.16 11.71
CA ARG A 115 -4.14 -1.23 11.27
C ARG A 115 -4.89 -1.31 9.94
N LEU A 116 -5.98 -0.56 9.80
CA LEU A 116 -6.73 -0.47 8.54
C LEU A 116 -5.91 0.16 7.42
N PHE A 117 -5.15 1.22 7.71
CA PHE A 117 -4.25 1.85 6.75
C PHE A 117 -3.19 0.86 6.23
N PHE A 118 -2.57 0.09 7.12
CA PHE A 118 -1.57 -0.92 6.75
C PHE A 118 -2.18 -2.07 5.94
N GLN A 119 -3.35 -2.58 6.33
CA GLN A 119 -4.04 -3.60 5.52
C GLN A 119 -4.44 -3.09 4.14
N ALA A 120 -5.03 -1.89 4.06
CA ALA A 120 -5.37 -1.29 2.78
C ALA A 120 -4.12 -1.08 1.91
N SER A 121 -2.99 -0.72 2.53
CA SER A 121 -1.71 -0.57 1.83
C SER A 121 -1.21 -1.91 1.27
N ALA A 122 -1.29 -2.98 2.05
CA ALA A 122 -0.94 -4.32 1.61
C ALA A 122 -1.84 -4.81 0.45
N ILE A 123 -3.15 -4.51 0.49
CA ILE A 123 -4.08 -4.79 -0.61
C ILE A 123 -3.66 -4.02 -1.87
N LEU A 124 -3.35 -2.72 -1.75
CA LEU A 124 -2.94 -1.94 -2.91
C LEU A 124 -1.63 -2.45 -3.52
N MET A 125 -0.65 -2.83 -2.70
CA MET A 125 0.60 -3.43 -3.17
C MET A 125 0.33 -4.69 -4.00
N MET A 126 -0.58 -5.57 -3.54
CA MET A 126 -0.98 -6.77 -4.29
C MET A 126 -1.72 -6.41 -5.60
N GLU A 127 -2.68 -5.50 -5.57
CA GLU A 127 -3.42 -5.08 -6.77
C GLU A 127 -2.48 -4.44 -7.82
N GLN A 128 -1.47 -3.67 -7.39
CA GLN A 128 -0.47 -3.08 -8.29
C GLN A 128 0.45 -4.12 -8.94
N LEU A 129 0.77 -5.20 -8.23
CA LEU A 129 1.51 -6.33 -8.77
C LEU A 129 0.68 -7.11 -9.80
N ALA A 130 -0.63 -7.21 -9.59
CA ALA A 130 -1.54 -7.88 -10.50
C ALA A 130 -1.95 -7.03 -11.72
N ASP A 131 -1.78 -5.70 -11.68
CA ASP A 131 -2.19 -4.81 -12.76
C ASP A 131 -1.29 -5.03 -14.01
N PRO A 132 -1.89 -5.31 -15.19
CA PRO A 132 -1.15 -5.59 -16.42
C PRO A 132 -0.40 -4.37 -17.01
N VAL A 133 -0.71 -3.14 -16.56
CA VAL A 133 -0.09 -1.89 -17.01
C VAL A 133 1.12 -1.52 -16.15
N THR A 134 1.02 -1.69 -14.83
CA THR A 134 2.10 -1.35 -13.88
C THR A 134 2.95 -2.54 -13.49
N GLY A 135 2.36 -3.74 -13.35
CA GLY A 135 3.04 -4.97 -12.96
C GLY A 135 4.24 -5.36 -13.83
N PRO A 136 4.19 -5.25 -15.18
CA PRO A 136 5.34 -5.58 -16.04
C PRO A 136 6.52 -4.61 -15.94
N ARG A 137 6.35 -3.45 -15.29
CA ARG A 137 7.40 -2.42 -15.18
C ARG A 137 8.35 -2.66 -14.00
N TYR A 138 8.01 -3.57 -13.09
CA TYR A 138 8.89 -3.91 -11.98
C TYR A 138 9.96 -4.92 -12.42
N ALA A 139 11.22 -4.67 -12.04
CA ALA A 139 12.22 -5.72 -12.10
C ALA A 139 11.76 -6.89 -11.20
N GLN A 140 12.08 -8.14 -11.60
CA GLN A 140 11.67 -9.35 -10.88
C GLN A 140 11.99 -9.30 -9.37
N SER A 141 13.16 -8.80 -9.01
CA SER A 141 13.59 -8.63 -7.61
C SER A 141 12.74 -7.62 -6.84
N ASP A 142 12.29 -6.55 -7.51
CA ASP A 142 11.43 -5.54 -6.89
C ASP A 142 10.01 -6.08 -6.68
N ALA A 143 9.48 -6.81 -7.66
CA ALA A 143 8.17 -7.45 -7.55
C ALA A 143 8.15 -8.49 -6.40
N GLN A 144 9.23 -9.28 -6.26
CA GLN A 144 9.45 -10.21 -5.14
C GLN A 144 9.43 -9.53 -3.79
N ARG A 145 10.15 -8.42 -3.67
CA ARG A 145 10.18 -7.64 -2.43
C ARG A 145 8.80 -7.07 -2.10
N VAL A 146 8.14 -6.41 -3.05
CA VAL A 146 6.80 -5.82 -2.81
C VAL A 146 5.78 -6.88 -2.39
N TYR A 147 5.82 -8.08 -2.99
CA TYR A 147 4.95 -9.18 -2.60
C TYR A 147 5.24 -9.66 -1.17
N ALA A 148 6.52 -9.82 -0.81
CA ALA A 148 6.92 -10.22 0.53
C ALA A 148 6.53 -9.16 1.58
N ASP A 149 6.77 -7.88 1.30
CA ASP A 149 6.40 -6.76 2.16
C ASP A 149 4.88 -6.72 2.37
N ALA A 150 4.09 -6.89 1.31
CA ALA A 150 2.64 -6.91 1.40
C ALA A 150 2.12 -8.09 2.26
N LEU A 151 2.73 -9.28 2.13
CA LEU A 151 2.42 -10.43 2.99
C LEU A 151 2.79 -10.19 4.45
N GLU A 152 3.95 -9.57 4.72
CA GLU A 152 4.40 -9.27 6.07
C GLU A 152 3.47 -8.26 6.76
N ILE A 153 3.17 -7.15 6.07
CA ILE A 153 2.24 -6.12 6.57
C ILE A 153 0.87 -6.73 6.86
N TYR A 154 0.32 -7.53 5.93
CA TYR A 154 -0.95 -8.19 6.13
C TYR A 154 -0.90 -9.19 7.30
N SER A 155 0.16 -9.99 7.39
CA SER A 155 0.32 -11.00 8.45
C SER A 155 0.43 -10.38 9.84
N ALA A 156 1.00 -9.18 9.94
CA ALA A 156 1.10 -8.43 11.17
C ALA A 156 -0.21 -7.71 11.54
N ALA A 157 -1.07 -7.41 10.56
CA ALA A 157 -2.33 -6.68 10.78
C ALA A 157 -3.56 -7.59 10.95
N ARG A 158 -3.56 -8.79 10.35
CA ARG A 158 -4.66 -9.77 10.40
C ARG A 158 -4.99 -10.19 11.83
N GLY A 159 -6.25 -10.57 12.05
CA GLY A 159 -6.69 -11.15 13.33
C GLY A 159 -7.02 -10.13 14.44
N THR A 160 -6.94 -8.83 14.16
CA THR A 160 -7.45 -7.79 15.08
C THR A 160 -8.89 -7.44 14.74
N GLN A 161 -9.71 -7.05 15.73
CA GLN A 161 -11.16 -6.87 15.58
C GLN A 161 -11.56 -5.89 14.46
N ASP A 162 -10.78 -4.83 14.26
CA ASP A 162 -11.01 -3.85 13.18
C ASP A 162 -10.56 -4.36 11.81
N ALA A 163 -9.62 -5.31 11.77
CA ALA A 163 -8.85 -5.71 10.60
C ALA A 163 -9.49 -6.85 9.80
N TYR A 164 -10.29 -7.71 10.44
CA TYR A 164 -11.02 -8.80 9.76
C TYR A 164 -11.86 -8.34 8.56
N LYS A 165 -12.26 -7.07 8.55
CA LYS A 165 -13.11 -6.50 7.51
C LYS A 165 -12.43 -6.41 6.14
N LEU A 166 -11.10 -6.46 6.08
CA LEU A 166 -10.32 -6.36 4.85
C LEU A 166 -9.68 -7.68 4.40
N ASP A 167 -9.77 -8.74 5.21
CA ASP A 167 -9.08 -10.01 4.95
C ASP A 167 -9.49 -10.64 3.61
N THR A 168 -10.80 -10.72 3.32
CA THR A 168 -11.30 -11.24 2.04
C THR A 168 -10.80 -10.43 0.83
N ARG A 169 -10.64 -9.11 0.98
CA ARG A 169 -10.13 -8.25 -0.11
C ARG A 169 -8.65 -8.52 -0.35
N PHE A 170 -7.88 -8.72 0.71
CA PHE A 170 -6.48 -9.12 0.59
C PHE A 170 -6.34 -10.49 -0.06
N GLU A 171 -7.14 -11.47 0.35
CA GLU A 171 -7.13 -12.82 -0.25
C GLU A 171 -7.44 -12.77 -1.75
N ILE A 172 -8.45 -12.00 -2.16
CA ILE A 172 -8.76 -11.80 -3.59
C ILE A 172 -7.57 -11.17 -4.33
N ALA A 173 -6.94 -10.14 -3.75
CA ALA A 173 -5.77 -9.50 -4.36
C ALA A 173 -4.57 -10.45 -4.48
N ALA A 174 -4.31 -11.25 -3.44
CA ALA A 174 -3.25 -12.26 -3.44
C ALA A 174 -3.52 -13.37 -4.48
N MET A 175 -4.78 -13.81 -4.62
CA MET A 175 -5.19 -14.75 -5.67
C MET A 175 -4.93 -14.19 -7.07
N LYS A 176 -5.29 -12.92 -7.34
CA LYS A 176 -5.01 -12.27 -8.63
C LYS A 176 -3.51 -12.25 -8.94
N VAL A 177 -2.68 -11.89 -7.96
CA VAL A 177 -1.22 -11.93 -8.12
C VAL A 177 -0.79 -13.35 -8.47
N THR A 178 -1.26 -14.36 -7.73
CA THR A 178 -0.93 -15.78 -7.98
C THR A 178 -1.29 -16.21 -9.40
N THR A 179 -2.46 -15.83 -9.91
CA THR A 179 -2.87 -16.10 -11.31
C THR A 179 -1.94 -15.41 -12.33
N VAL A 180 -1.48 -14.19 -12.05
CA VAL A 180 -0.48 -13.50 -12.89
C VAL A 180 0.87 -14.23 -12.82
N LEU A 181 1.28 -14.73 -11.64
CA LEU A 181 2.50 -15.52 -11.46
C LEU A 181 2.44 -16.82 -12.28
N GLU A 182 1.35 -17.55 -12.19
CA GLU A 182 1.15 -18.82 -12.90
C GLU A 182 1.11 -18.64 -14.43
N SER A 183 0.50 -17.55 -14.91
CA SER A 183 0.43 -17.24 -16.34
C SER A 183 1.72 -16.68 -16.94
N ARG A 184 2.69 -16.25 -16.11
CA ARG A 184 3.95 -15.63 -16.56
C ARG A 184 5.17 -16.12 -15.75
N PRO A 185 5.55 -17.41 -15.88
CA PRO A 185 6.58 -18.03 -15.04
C PRO A 185 7.98 -17.39 -15.19
N HIS A 186 8.28 -16.79 -16.35
CA HIS A 186 9.56 -16.10 -16.61
C HIS A 186 9.75 -14.80 -15.80
N ILE A 187 8.67 -14.21 -15.27
CA ILE A 187 8.76 -13.03 -14.39
C ILE A 187 9.30 -13.43 -13.01
N TRP A 188 9.22 -14.71 -12.61
CA TRP A 188 9.55 -15.16 -11.25
C TRP A 188 10.50 -16.36 -11.15
N THR A 189 11.09 -16.82 -12.25
CA THR A 189 12.15 -17.84 -12.22
C THR A 189 13.43 -17.32 -11.58
N GLN A 190 13.54 -17.44 -10.26
CA GLN A 190 14.68 -18.05 -9.54
C GLN A 190 14.50 -17.85 -8.03
N CYS A 191 13.93 -18.85 -7.35
CA CYS A 191 14.11 -19.03 -5.90
C CYS A 191 14.47 -20.49 -5.56
N ARG A 192 15.10 -21.22 -6.49
CA ARG A 192 15.58 -22.60 -6.25
C ARG A 192 17.08 -22.82 -6.45
N LYS A 193 17.86 -21.81 -6.88
CA LYS A 193 19.32 -21.96 -7.06
C LYS A 193 20.18 -21.47 -5.90
N ALA A 194 19.63 -20.77 -4.92
CA ALA A 194 20.40 -20.27 -3.77
C ALA A 194 20.53 -21.26 -2.60
N ALA A 195 19.93 -22.46 -2.69
CA ALA A 195 20.01 -23.51 -1.67
C ALA A 195 20.62 -24.81 -2.19
N ALA A 196 21.50 -24.74 -3.20
CA ALA A 196 22.39 -25.86 -3.49
C ALA A 196 23.54 -25.80 -2.45
N PRO A 197 23.72 -26.81 -1.58
CA PRO A 197 24.95 -26.90 -0.82
C PRO A 197 26.10 -26.91 -1.82
N ARG A 198 27.11 -26.06 -1.59
CA ARG A 198 28.37 -26.13 -2.33
C ARG A 198 28.84 -27.58 -2.26
N ALA A 199 28.75 -28.29 -3.38
CA ALA A 199 29.48 -29.52 -3.55
C ALA A 199 30.93 -29.17 -3.19
N SER A 200 31.46 -29.86 -2.18
CA SER A 200 32.86 -29.84 -1.84
C SER A 200 33.63 -30.26 -3.08
N ALA A 201 34.08 -29.27 -3.85
CA ALA A 201 35.10 -29.45 -4.86
C ALA A 201 36.27 -30.10 -4.15
N GLY A 202 36.64 -31.30 -4.61
CA GLY A 202 37.80 -32.00 -4.11
C GLY A 202 39.02 -31.09 -4.14
N MET A 203 39.84 -31.18 -3.11
CA MET A 203 41.26 -30.92 -3.26
C MET A 203 42.01 -32.26 -3.20
N PRO A 204 42.96 -32.47 -4.11
CA PRO A 204 43.82 -33.62 -4.09
C PRO A 204 44.85 -33.47 -2.97
N LEU A 205 45.17 -34.56 -2.31
CA LEU A 205 46.54 -35.00 -1.96
C LEU A 205 46.46 -36.49 -1.62
#